data_AF-A0A2J8JWI0-F1
#
_entry.id   AF-A0A2J8JWI0-F1
#
_cell.length_a   1.000
_cell.length_b   1.000
_cell.length_c   1.000
_cell.angle_alpha   90.00
_cell.angle_beta   90.00
_cell.angle_gamma   90.00
#
_symmetry.space_group_name_H-M   'P 1'
#
loop_
_entity.id
_entity.type
_entity.pdbx_description
1 polymer ?
#
loop_
_entity_poly.entity_id
_entity_poly.type
_entity_poly.pdbx_seq_one_letter_code
_entity_poly.pdbx_strand_id
1 'polypeptide(L)'
;MCIAEIDLIPRDRPFVCAPSSKTGSVTTTYCCNQDHCNKIELPTTGPFSVKSSPGLGPVELAAVIAGPVCFVCISLMLMVYICHNRTVIHHRVPNEEDPSLDRPFISEGTTLKD
;
A
#
# COMPACT_ATOMS: atom_id res chain seq x y z
N MET A 1 19.05 27.67 9.30
CA MET A 1 19.77 28.95 9.21
C MET A 1 21.06 28.79 9.98
N CYS A 2 22.20 29.13 9.37
CA CYS A 2 23.51 29.02 9.99
C CYS A 2 24.07 30.43 10.21
N ILE A 3 24.86 30.59 11.27
CA ILE A 3 25.53 31.86 11.63
C ILE A 3 27.03 31.57 11.60
N ALA A 4 27.82 32.43 10.95
CA ALA A 4 29.27 32.26 10.89
C ALA A 4 29.91 32.53 12.27
N GLU A 5 31.04 31.87 12.57
CA GLU A 5 31.68 32.02 13.89
C GLU A 5 32.10 33.47 14.19
N ILE A 6 32.48 34.23 13.16
CA ILE A 6 32.85 35.64 13.28
C ILE A 6 31.69 36.54 13.73
N ASP A 7 30.45 36.11 13.51
CA ASP A 7 29.24 36.85 13.87
C ASP A 7 28.72 36.47 15.27
N LEU A 8 29.33 35.46 15.90
CA LEU A 8 28.98 35.02 17.25
C LEU A 8 29.68 35.92 18.29
N ILE A 9 29.04 37.05 18.62
CA ILE A 9 29.58 38.03 19.57
C ILE A 9 28.75 38.06 20.86
N PRO A 10 29.39 37.94 22.05
CA PRO A 10 30.69 37.30 22.28
C PRO A 10 30.63 35.79 21.99
N ARG A 11 31.77 35.17 21.64
CA ARG A 11 31.80 33.75 21.23
C ARG A 11 31.27 32.80 22.31
N ASP A 12 31.54 33.10 23.57
CA ASP A 12 31.10 32.27 24.69
C ASP A 12 29.59 32.38 24.96
N ARG A 13 28.98 33.52 24.59
CA ARG A 13 27.56 33.78 24.82
C ARG A 13 26.99 34.75 23.77
N PRO A 14 26.70 34.27 22.55
CA PRO A 14 26.30 35.14 21.45
C PRO A 14 24.94 35.79 21.69
N PHE A 15 24.82 37.10 21.44
CA PHE A 15 23.53 37.80 21.60
C PHE A 15 22.44 37.24 20.70
N VAL A 16 22.80 36.78 19.50
CA VAL A 16 21.90 36.16 18.52
C VAL A 16 21.27 34.85 19.02
N CYS A 17 21.87 34.22 20.03
CA CYS A 17 21.37 33.00 20.64
C CYS A 17 20.59 33.24 21.94
N ALA A 18 20.54 34.48 22.43
CA ALA A 18 19.86 34.83 23.67
C ALA A 18 18.35 35.06 23.42
N PRO A 19 17.47 34.45 24.24
CA PRO A 19 16.05 34.75 24.18
C PRO A 19 15.82 36.22 24.56
N SER A 20 14.87 36.88 23.91
CA SER A 20 14.54 38.28 24.16
C SER A 20 13.07 38.49 24.44
N SER A 21 12.78 39.44 25.32
CA SER A 21 11.43 39.91 25.61
C SER A 21 11.40 41.43 25.51
N LYS A 22 10.47 41.94 24.71
CA LYS A 22 10.09 43.35 24.64
C LYS A 22 8.60 43.47 24.92
N THR A 23 8.12 44.65 25.29
CA THR A 23 6.69 44.86 25.57
C THR A 23 5.83 44.36 24.40
N GLY A 24 5.01 43.33 24.66
CA GLY A 24 4.13 42.71 23.66
C GLY A 24 4.77 41.71 22.68
N SER A 25 6.06 41.38 22.81
CA SER A 25 6.72 40.40 21.92
C SER A 25 7.83 39.65 22.64
N VAL A 26 7.68 38.33 22.70
CA VAL A 26 8.70 37.41 23.23
C VAL A 26 9.25 36.61 22.05
N THR A 27 10.57 36.60 21.90
CA THR A 27 11.26 35.82 20.87
C THR A 27 12.15 34.80 21.56
N THR A 28 11.77 33.54 21.46
CA THR A 28 12.57 32.40 21.95
C THR A 28 13.48 31.92 20.82
N THR A 29 14.78 32.14 20.98
CA THR A 29 15.82 31.70 20.03
C THR A 29 16.42 30.37 20.50
N TYR A 30 16.73 29.49 19.57
CA TYR A 30 17.44 28.23 19.85
C TYR A 30 18.65 28.10 18.92
N CYS A 31 19.83 27.94 19.52
CA CYS A 31 21.09 27.70 18.82
C CYS A 31 21.60 26.30 19.16
N CYS A 32 22.20 25.65 18.18
CA CYS A 32 22.69 24.28 18.30
C CYS A 32 23.83 24.07 17.29
N ASN A 33 24.66 23.06 17.55
CA ASN A 33 25.92 22.80 16.82
C ASN A 33 25.93 21.44 16.10
N GLN A 34 24.80 20.74 16.06
CA GLN A 34 24.66 19.47 15.34
C GLN A 34 24.04 19.70 13.95
N ASP A 35 24.27 18.79 13.03
CA ASP A 35 23.69 18.87 11.70
C ASP A 35 22.14 18.84 11.77
N HIS A 36 21.51 19.78 11.08
CA HIS A 36 20.04 19.90 10.97
C HIS A 36 19.28 19.97 12.32
N CYS A 37 19.93 20.47 13.38
CA CYS A 37 19.32 20.59 14.70
C CYS A 37 18.32 21.74 14.83
N ASN A 38 18.37 22.73 13.94
CA ASN A 38 17.52 23.93 13.98
C ASN A 38 16.10 23.68 13.39
N LYS A 39 15.53 22.49 13.60
CA LYS A 39 14.17 22.14 13.16
C LYS A 39 13.17 22.73 14.14
N ILE A 40 12.19 23.46 13.61
CA ILE A 40 11.11 24.03 14.43
C ILE A 40 10.11 22.90 14.70
N GLU A 41 10.03 22.45 15.95
CA GLU A 41 8.88 21.68 16.40
C GLU A 41 7.74 22.68 16.67
N LEU A 42 6.79 22.76 15.75
CA LEU A 42 5.57 23.52 16.01
C LEU A 42 4.85 22.86 17.19
N PRO A 43 4.45 23.61 18.23
CA PRO A 43 3.48 23.12 19.18
C PRO A 43 2.18 22.88 18.40
N THR A 44 1.92 21.63 18.04
CA THR A 44 0.63 21.21 17.50
C THR A 44 -0.37 21.19 18.66
N THR A 45 -0.76 22.37 19.14
CA THR A 45 -1.82 22.55 20.15
C THR A 45 -3.21 22.57 19.52
N GLY A 46 -3.33 22.13 18.26
CA GLY A 46 -4.62 21.86 17.62
C GLY A 46 -5.07 20.42 17.89
N PRO A 47 -6.40 20.13 17.85
CA PRO A 47 -6.95 18.78 18.05
C PRO A 47 -6.46 17.75 17.01
N PHE A 48 -5.76 18.20 15.97
CA PHE A 48 -5.02 17.38 15.03
C PHE A 48 -3.56 17.28 15.47
N SER A 49 -3.33 16.70 16.65
CA SER A 49 -2.05 16.07 16.94
C SER A 49 -1.89 14.94 15.92
N VAL A 50 -1.32 15.27 14.75
CA VAL A 50 -0.64 14.28 13.93
C VAL A 50 0.58 13.92 14.76
N LYS A 51 0.34 13.07 15.77
CA LYS A 51 1.35 12.22 16.38
C LYS A 51 2.11 11.70 15.18
N SER A 52 3.36 12.14 15.00
CA SER A 52 4.21 11.60 13.95
C SER A 52 4.15 10.10 14.13
N SER A 53 3.34 9.44 13.30
CA SER A 53 3.25 7.99 13.32
C SER A 53 4.68 7.53 13.22
N PRO A 54 5.14 6.61 14.08
CA PRO A 54 6.48 6.06 13.96
C PRO A 54 6.61 5.65 12.49
N GLY A 55 7.40 6.43 11.75
CA GLY A 55 7.41 6.38 10.30
C GLY A 55 7.90 5.00 9.96
N LEU A 56 7.01 4.18 9.40
CA LEU A 56 7.40 2.86 8.92
C LEU A 56 8.61 3.08 8.01
N GLY A 57 9.72 2.41 8.32
CA GLY A 57 10.97 2.62 7.60
C GLY A 57 10.75 2.41 6.10
N PRO A 58 11.62 2.92 5.21
CA PRO A 58 11.46 2.76 3.76
C PRO A 58 11.18 1.31 3.33
N VAL A 59 11.74 0.35 4.07
CA VAL A 59 11.54 -1.09 3.91
C VAL A 59 10.12 -1.54 4.26
N GLU A 60 9.57 -1.03 5.36
CA GLU A 60 8.22 -1.38 5.80
C GLU A 60 7.15 -0.78 4.89
N LEU A 61 7.35 0.46 4.41
CA LEU A 61 6.46 1.07 3.41
C LEU A 61 6.46 0.26 2.11
N ALA A 62 7.64 -0.18 1.66
CA ALA A 62 7.76 -1.05 0.49
C ALA A 62 7.04 -2.38 0.70
N ALA A 63 7.16 -3.00 1.88
CA ALA A 63 6.50 -4.26 2.20
C ALA A 63 4.96 -4.14 2.24
N VAL A 64 4.42 -3.04 2.78
CA VAL A 64 2.96 -2.78 2.84
C VAL A 64 2.35 -2.60 1.44
N ILE A 65 3.11 -2.07 0.48
CA ILE A 65 2.63 -1.89 -0.90
C ILE A 65 2.86 -3.17 -1.72
N ALA A 66 4.06 -3.77 -1.64
CA ALA A 66 4.42 -4.95 -2.43
C ALA A 66 3.69 -6.22 -1.96
N GLY A 67 3.43 -6.36 -0.65
CA GLY A 67 2.77 -7.54 -0.07
C GLY A 67 1.39 -7.82 -0.67
N PRO A 68 0.45 -6.85 -0.67
CA PRO A 68 -0.87 -7.02 -1.27
C PRO A 68 -0.80 -7.33 -2.77
N VAL A 69 0.08 -6.67 -3.51
CA VAL A 69 0.25 -6.89 -4.96
C VAL A 69 0.73 -8.32 -5.22
N CYS A 70 1.77 -8.78 -4.51
CA CYS A 70 2.27 -10.14 -4.61
C CYS A 70 1.19 -11.18 -4.24
N PHE A 71 0.42 -10.95 -3.17
CA PHE A 71 -0.64 -11.86 -2.75
C PHE A 71 -1.74 -12.00 -3.81
N VAL A 72 -2.19 -10.89 -4.40
CA VAL A 72 -3.18 -10.91 -5.48
C VAL A 72 -2.63 -11.62 -6.73
N CYS A 73 -1.39 -11.34 -7.12
CA CYS A 73 -0.74 -11.98 -8.27
C CYS A 73 -0.61 -13.50 -8.10
N ILE A 74 -0.12 -13.97 -6.96
CA ILE A 74 0.03 -15.41 -6.66
C ILE A 74 -1.35 -16.08 -6.62
N SER A 75 -2.33 -15.44 -5.99
CA SER A 75 -3.69 -15.97 -5.91
C SER A 75 -4.34 -16.12 -7.29
N LEU A 76 -4.20 -15.12 -8.18
CA LEU A 76 -4.68 -15.19 -9.55
C LEU A 76 -3.99 -16.30 -10.35
N MET A 77 -2.67 -16.42 -10.25
CA MET A 77 -1.91 -17.50 -10.89
C MET A 77 -2.38 -18.89 -10.43
N LEU A 78 -2.59 -19.08 -9.13
CA LEU A 78 -3.11 -20.33 -8.57
C LEU A 78 -4.54 -20.63 -9.04
N MET A 79 -5.42 -19.63 -9.04
CA MET A 79 -6.80 -19.79 -9.51
C MET A 79 -6.84 -20.21 -10.98
N VAL A 80 -6.08 -19.54 -11.85
CA VAL A 80 -5.99 -19.90 -13.28
C VAL A 80 -5.40 -21.29 -13.45
N TYR A 81 -4.33 -21.62 -12.72
CA TYR A 81 -3.72 -22.95 -12.77
C TYR A 81 -4.71 -24.05 -12.38
N ILE A 82 -5.46 -23.85 -11.30
CA ILE A 82 -6.48 -24.83 -10.86
C ILE A 82 -7.63 -24.88 -11.87
N CYS A 83 -8.17 -23.75 -12.34
CA CYS A 83 -9.24 -23.72 -13.33
C CYS A 83 -8.82 -24.38 -14.66
N HIS A 84 -7.61 -24.14 -15.14
CA HIS A 84 -7.08 -24.75 -16.35
C HIS A 84 -6.79 -26.24 -16.15
N ASN A 85 -6.18 -26.63 -15.03
CA ASN A 85 -5.93 -28.05 -14.74
C ASN A 85 -7.25 -28.82 -14.53
N ARG A 86 -8.25 -28.23 -13.87
CA ARG A 86 -9.55 -28.85 -13.62
C ARG A 86 -10.40 -28.94 -14.89
N THR A 87 -10.35 -27.94 -15.78
CA THR A 87 -10.94 -28.05 -17.13
C THR A 87 -10.24 -29.13 -17.95
N VAL A 88 -8.92 -29.25 -17.85
CA VAL A 88 -8.13 -30.30 -18.52
C VAL A 88 -8.34 -31.70 -17.95
N ILE A 89 -8.76 -31.84 -16.68
CA ILE A 89 -9.10 -33.13 -16.04
C ILE A 89 -10.57 -33.51 -16.24
N HIS A 90 -11.51 -32.57 -16.14
CA HIS A 90 -12.95 -32.85 -16.40
C HIS A 90 -13.29 -32.99 -17.87
N HIS A 91 -12.48 -32.44 -18.78
CA HIS A 91 -12.58 -32.72 -20.22
C HIS A 91 -11.83 -34.00 -20.63
N ARG A 92 -11.19 -34.67 -19.67
CA ARG A 92 -10.65 -36.04 -19.80
C ARG A 92 -11.57 -37.06 -19.11
N VAL A 93 -12.88 -36.82 -19.13
CA VAL A 93 -13.81 -37.95 -19.25
C VAL A 93 -13.92 -38.27 -20.75
N PRO A 94 -13.65 -39.52 -21.17
CA PRO A 94 -13.70 -39.90 -22.57
C PRO A 94 -15.09 -39.67 -23.16
N ASN A 95 -15.13 -39.55 -24.48
CA ASN A 95 -16.29 -39.75 -25.33
C ASN A 95 -16.93 -41.13 -25.04
N GLU A 96 -17.68 -41.25 -23.96
CA GLU A 96 -18.48 -42.42 -23.61
C GLU A 96 -19.95 -42.03 -23.78
N GLU A 97 -20.49 -42.57 -24.88
CA GLU A 97 -21.89 -42.96 -25.04
C GLU A 97 -22.90 -41.81 -25.15
N ASP A 98 -23.11 -41.36 -26.39
CA ASP A 98 -24.34 -40.71 -26.81
C ASP A 98 -25.49 -41.74 -26.69
N PRO A 99 -26.40 -41.65 -25.70
CA PRO A 99 -27.54 -42.53 -25.57
C PRO A 99 -28.67 -41.97 -26.45
N SER A 100 -28.41 -41.80 -27.75
CA SER A 100 -29.39 -41.35 -28.74
C SER A 100 -30.29 -42.50 -29.25
N LEU A 101 -30.62 -43.45 -28.37
CA LEU A 101 -31.84 -44.24 -28.51
C LEU A 101 -33.04 -43.42 -28.00
N ASP A 102 -33.22 -42.25 -28.62
CA ASP A 102 -34.54 -41.69 -28.86
C ASP A 102 -35.27 -42.63 -29.83
N ARG A 103 -35.86 -43.69 -29.27
CA ARG A 103 -36.82 -44.52 -29.98
C ARG A 103 -38.22 -44.35 -29.38
N PRO A 104 -38.88 -43.20 -29.59
CA PRO A 104 -40.31 -43.18 -29.83
C PRO A 104 -40.50 -43.07 -31.35
N PHE A 105 -40.54 -44.21 -32.05
CA PHE A 105 -41.10 -44.21 -33.42
C PHE A 105 -42.59 -43.98 -33.28
N ILE A 106 -42.96 -42.69 -33.39
CA ILE A 106 -44.33 -42.22 -33.49
C ILE A 106 -45.00 -42.92 -34.67
N SER A 107 -46.18 -43.44 -34.35
CA SER A 107 -47.23 -43.96 -35.23
C SER A 107 -47.58 -43.00 -36.38
N GLU A 108 -47.61 -43.50 -37.62
CA GLU A 108 -48.81 -43.49 -38.47
C GLU A 108 -48.55 -44.29 -39.74
N GLY A 109 -49.49 -45.17 -40.08
CA GLY A 109 -49.26 -46.30 -40.96
C GLY A 109 -49.37 -46.01 -42.46
N THR A 110 -48.91 -46.98 -43.24
CA THR A 110 -49.63 -47.45 -44.43
C THR A 110 -49.23 -48.90 -44.71
N THR A 111 -50.22 -49.78 -44.60
CA THR A 111 -50.32 -51.10 -45.23
C THR A 111 -50.18 -51.02 -46.75
N LEU A 112 -49.47 -51.97 -47.36
CA LEU A 112 -49.77 -52.61 -48.66
C LEU A 112 -48.75 -53.76 -48.80
N LYS A 113 -49.04 -55.05 -48.59
CA LYS A 113 -49.93 -56.04 -49.23
C LYS A 113 -49.48 -56.44 -50.66
N ASP A 114 -49.08 -57.71 -50.74
CA ASP A 114 -48.68 -58.57 -51.87
C ASP A 114 -47.41 -58.20 -52.66
#